data_AF-A0AAW6AVY7-F1
#
_entry.id   AF-A0AAW6AVY7-F1
#
_cell.length_a   1.000
_cell.length_b   1.000
_cell.length_c   1.000
_cell.angle_alpha   90.00
_cell.angle_beta   90.00
_cell.angle_gamma   90.00
#
_symmetry.space_group_name_H-M   'P 1'
#
loop_
_entity.id
_entity.type
_entity.pdbx_description
1 polymer ?
#
loop_
_entity_poly.entity_id
_entity_poly.type
_entity_poly.pdbx_seq_one_letter_code
_entity_poly.pdbx_strand_id
1 'polypeptide(L)'
;MNTVEMNMKLWKRTLAIGVIIALASQLYWNVFVNNFRISTSVILLPVLIMTVGIQVHTRTICFVTACTIYIFRLVILLFQGMPLETGLIQVLPGALFYICYGLIFKLQIKNKHIVQMERLIVAVFFCDFCSNVFEVSLQEYLQQRMLPELSVIKYLLMIAAVRTLFAAVALIGEKQYRVLLKNAEHENRYQRLFLMTTGLKNEIYLMHKNTEEIERVMSNAYRLYEKTLMMEELPKEMQQMALEIARDVHEIKKDYIRIIQGIEEEIDEEYDEEKMNFQDLLQILEASTYHMLAEKRLDVRLVYDCQDNFITKEHYILMAVLKNLVNNAIEAIETKEKSGTVCIAERKEGNDYIFEITDDGPGISERQLSNIFKMGYSTKFDEKTGNIYRGVGLVGVKNAVEEQFKGKIDVESETGKGTKFRIMIPAEMLEES
;
A
#
# COMPACT_ATOMS: atom_id res chain seq x y z
N MET A 1 -16.26 -14.99 9.54
CA MET A 1 -15.27 -15.97 9.04
C MET A 1 -15.38 -17.22 9.92
N ASN A 2 -15.83 -18.36 9.38
CA ASN A 2 -16.23 -19.52 10.19
C ASN A 2 -15.04 -20.16 10.93
N THR A 3 -15.24 -20.57 12.19
CA THR A 3 -14.24 -21.25 13.04
C THR A 3 -13.62 -22.49 12.36
N VAL A 4 -14.38 -23.16 11.50
CA VAL A 4 -13.93 -24.30 10.69
C VAL A 4 -12.91 -23.90 9.62
N GLU A 5 -13.14 -22.78 8.91
CA GLU A 5 -12.19 -22.28 7.89
C GLU A 5 -10.87 -21.82 8.51
N MET A 6 -10.95 -21.18 9.67
CA MET A 6 -9.77 -20.76 10.44
C MET A 6 -8.94 -21.97 10.88
N ASN A 7 -9.58 -23.00 11.43
CA ASN A 7 -8.92 -24.24 11.82
C ASN A 7 -8.31 -24.98 10.63
N MET A 8 -9.00 -24.99 9.48
CA MET A 8 -8.47 -25.58 8.25
C MET A 8 -7.23 -24.84 7.73
N LYS A 9 -7.20 -23.50 7.81
CA LYS A 9 -6.01 -22.69 7.46
C LYS A 9 -4.84 -22.98 8.41
N LEU A 10 -5.08 -23.10 9.72
CA LEU A 10 -4.05 -23.40 10.71
C LEU A 10 -3.46 -24.81 10.55
N TRP A 11 -4.29 -25.81 10.24
CA TRP A 11 -3.84 -27.16 9.93
C TRP A 11 -2.99 -27.23 8.66
N LYS A 12 -3.42 -26.56 7.58
CA LYS A 12 -2.63 -26.46 6.33
C LYS A 12 -1.27 -25.83 6.58
N ARG A 13 -1.19 -24.76 7.38
CA ARG A 13 0.08 -24.13 7.77
C ARG A 13 0.98 -25.07 8.57
N THR A 14 0.41 -25.81 9.52
CA THR A 14 1.16 -26.75 10.36
C THR A 14 1.74 -27.90 9.53
N LEU A 15 0.95 -28.46 8.60
CA LEU A 15 1.40 -29.49 7.67
C LEU A 15 2.50 -28.95 6.74
N ALA A 16 2.31 -27.75 6.19
CA ALA A 16 3.30 -27.10 5.32
C ALA A 16 4.65 -26.93 6.02
N ILE A 17 4.65 -26.48 7.28
CA ILE A 17 5.88 -26.41 8.09
C ILE A 17 6.52 -27.79 8.22
N GLY A 18 5.74 -28.82 8.59
CA GLY A 18 6.24 -30.19 8.72
C GLY A 18 6.89 -30.72 7.45
N VAL A 19 6.28 -30.48 6.29
CA VAL A 19 6.81 -30.88 4.97
C VAL A 19 8.09 -30.13 4.61
N ILE A 20 8.12 -28.81 4.79
CA ILE A 20 9.31 -27.99 4.52
C ILE A 20 10.48 -28.44 5.39
N ILE A 21 10.26 -28.66 6.69
CA ILE A 21 11.29 -29.15 7.59
C ILE A 21 11.72 -30.58 7.21
N ALA A 22 10.79 -31.46 6.81
CA ALA A 22 11.14 -32.82 6.38
C ALA A 22 12.01 -32.84 5.12
N LEU A 23 11.73 -31.98 4.13
CA LEU A 23 12.55 -31.79 2.94
C LEU A 23 13.92 -31.21 3.29
N ALA A 24 13.97 -30.13 4.08
CA ALA A 24 15.21 -29.55 4.57
C ALA A 24 16.04 -30.56 5.38
N SER A 25 15.39 -31.54 6.01
CA SER A 25 16.06 -32.56 6.81
C SER A 25 16.92 -33.55 6.00
N GLN A 26 16.77 -33.55 4.67
CA GLN A 26 17.60 -34.33 3.74
C GLN A 26 18.87 -33.61 3.33
N LEU A 27 18.92 -32.29 3.47
CA LEU A 27 20.15 -31.52 3.27
C LEU A 27 20.97 -31.61 4.56
N TYR A 28 21.77 -32.67 4.65
CA TYR A 28 22.66 -32.92 5.79
C TYR A 28 24.10 -33.18 5.37
N TRP A 29 25.03 -32.81 6.25
CA TRP A 29 26.45 -33.16 6.14
C TRP A 29 26.85 -34.07 7.30
N ASN A 30 27.67 -35.09 7.00
CA ASN A 30 28.30 -35.93 8.01
C ASN A 30 29.66 -35.31 8.33
N VAL A 31 29.79 -34.62 9.47
CA VAL A 31 31.03 -33.95 9.85
C VAL A 31 31.43 -34.35 11.26
N PHE A 32 32.72 -34.68 11.44
CA PHE A 32 33.44 -34.93 12.70
C PHE A 32 33.05 -36.16 13.56
N VAL A 33 31.82 -36.66 13.53
CA VAL A 33 31.41 -37.87 14.28
C VAL A 33 30.79 -38.89 13.31
N ASN A 34 31.26 -40.14 13.35
CA ASN A 34 30.67 -41.23 12.56
C ASN A 34 29.16 -41.34 12.91
N ASN A 35 28.31 -41.13 11.90
CA ASN A 35 26.84 -41.16 11.95
C ASN A 35 26.09 -39.95 12.57
N PHE A 36 26.73 -38.82 12.87
CA PHE A 36 25.99 -37.61 13.27
C PHE A 36 25.68 -36.70 12.05
N ARG A 37 24.39 -36.53 11.75
CA ARG A 37 23.91 -35.76 10.59
C ARG A 37 23.66 -34.30 10.97
N ILE A 38 24.37 -33.37 10.35
CA ILE A 38 24.14 -31.94 10.53
C ILE A 38 23.10 -31.44 9.52
N SER A 39 21.87 -31.22 9.97
CA SER A 39 20.74 -30.85 9.11
C SER A 39 20.43 -29.35 9.09
N THR A 40 20.12 -28.81 7.91
CA THR A 40 19.64 -27.42 7.72
C THR A 40 18.24 -27.19 8.30
N SER A 41 17.45 -28.24 8.50
CA SER A 41 16.09 -28.16 9.04
C SER A 41 16.01 -27.54 10.44
N VAL A 42 17.08 -27.68 11.25
CA VAL A 42 17.13 -27.14 12.61
C VAL A 42 17.26 -25.62 12.62
N ILE A 43 17.94 -25.05 11.62
CA ILE A 43 18.06 -23.59 11.43
C ILE A 43 16.68 -23.02 11.03
N LEU A 44 15.96 -23.73 10.18
CA LEU A 44 14.69 -23.27 9.61
C LEU A 44 13.51 -23.39 10.58
N LEU A 45 13.52 -24.37 11.48
CA LEU A 45 12.46 -24.63 12.45
C LEU A 45 12.06 -23.40 13.29
N PRO A 46 12.98 -22.70 13.99
CA PRO A 46 12.62 -21.50 14.75
C PRO A 46 12.09 -20.37 13.88
N VAL A 47 12.64 -20.20 12.67
CA VAL A 47 12.15 -19.21 11.69
C VAL A 47 10.69 -19.50 11.32
N LEU A 48 10.36 -20.75 10.98
CA LEU A 48 8.98 -21.13 10.64
C LEU A 48 8.01 -21.07 11.81
N ILE A 49 8.45 -21.39 13.03
CA ILE A 49 7.64 -21.24 14.25
C ILE A 49 7.27 -19.76 14.49
N MET A 50 8.21 -18.84 14.21
CA MET A 50 8.06 -17.40 14.44
C MET A 50 7.43 -16.63 13.27
N THR A 51 7.35 -17.24 12.08
CA THR A 51 6.72 -16.65 10.89
C THR A 51 5.35 -17.26 10.62
N VAL A 52 5.30 -18.40 9.91
CA VAL A 52 4.08 -19.09 9.46
C VAL A 52 3.32 -19.68 10.64
N GLY A 53 4.06 -20.16 11.65
CA GLY A 53 3.53 -20.87 12.80
C GLY A 53 3.15 -19.99 13.98
N ILE A 54 3.24 -18.65 13.89
CA ILE A 54 3.11 -17.77 15.08
C ILE A 54 1.78 -17.94 15.82
N GLN A 55 0.68 -18.19 15.08
CA GLN A 55 -0.66 -18.40 15.62
C GLN A 55 -0.94 -19.84 16.11
N VAL A 56 -0.09 -20.80 15.75
CA VAL A 56 -0.26 -22.22 16.13
C VAL A 56 0.56 -22.52 17.38
N HIS A 57 0.07 -23.40 18.25
CA HIS A 57 0.86 -23.87 19.39
C HIS A 57 2.14 -24.58 18.93
N THR A 58 3.29 -24.15 19.49
CA THR A 58 4.61 -24.73 19.14
C THR A 58 4.65 -26.25 19.32
N ARG A 59 3.98 -26.77 20.36
CA ARG A 59 3.88 -28.22 20.60
C ARG A 59 3.24 -28.96 19.43
N THR A 60 2.18 -28.42 18.86
CA THR A 60 1.47 -29.02 17.72
C THR A 60 2.34 -29.00 16.46
N ILE A 61 3.01 -27.87 16.18
CA ILE A 61 3.95 -27.76 15.05
C ILE A 61 5.05 -28.82 15.18
N CYS A 62 5.71 -28.88 16.33
CA CYS A 62 6.81 -29.79 16.58
C CYS A 62 6.37 -31.26 16.56
N PHE A 63 5.18 -31.59 17.07
CA PHE A 63 4.63 -32.94 17.01
C PHE A 63 4.34 -33.37 15.56
N VAL A 64 3.63 -32.55 14.79
CA VAL A 64 3.34 -32.85 13.38
C VAL A 64 4.64 -32.94 12.56
N THR A 65 5.60 -32.07 12.84
CA THR A 65 6.93 -32.08 12.22
C THR A 65 7.67 -33.38 12.53
N ALA A 66 7.67 -33.83 13.79
CA ALA A 66 8.27 -35.10 14.20
C ALA A 66 7.64 -36.29 13.47
N CYS A 67 6.31 -36.37 13.41
CA CYS A 67 5.61 -37.42 12.68
C CYS A 67 5.93 -37.40 11.18
N THR A 68 5.95 -36.20 10.57
CA THR A 68 6.24 -36.04 9.14
C THR A 68 7.66 -36.49 8.81
N ILE A 69 8.65 -36.09 9.63
CA ILE A 69 10.05 -36.49 9.45
C ILE A 69 10.23 -37.98 9.66
N TYR A 70 9.56 -38.56 10.66
CA TYR A 70 9.61 -39.99 10.93
C TYR A 70 9.15 -40.80 9.71
N ILE A 71 7.97 -40.48 9.17
CA ILE A 71 7.42 -41.14 7.98
C ILE A 71 8.35 -40.92 6.79
N PHE A 72 8.76 -39.68 6.53
CA PHE A 72 9.56 -39.33 5.36
C PHE A 72 10.92 -40.04 5.36
N ARG A 73 11.61 -40.09 6.50
CA ARG A 73 12.90 -40.79 6.64
C ARG A 73 12.74 -42.30 6.58
N LEU A 74 11.70 -42.86 7.19
CA LEU A 74 11.42 -44.30 7.14
C LEU A 74 11.20 -44.76 5.69
N VAL A 75 10.40 -44.02 4.93
CA VAL A 75 10.16 -44.31 3.51
C VAL A 75 11.46 -44.31 2.72
N ILE A 76 12.33 -43.31 2.92
CA ILE A 76 13.65 -43.26 2.25
C ILE A 76 14.51 -44.47 2.61
N LEU A 77 14.56 -44.88 3.88
CA LEU A 77 15.36 -46.05 4.31
C LEU A 77 14.81 -47.36 3.74
N LEU A 78 13.48 -47.50 3.64
CA LEU A 78 12.85 -48.67 3.00
C LEU A 78 13.21 -48.74 1.51
N PHE A 79 13.22 -47.61 0.80
CA PHE A 79 13.69 -47.54 -0.60
C PHE A 79 15.18 -47.89 -0.75
N GLN A 80 15.99 -47.67 0.29
CA GLN A 80 17.40 -48.07 0.32
C GLN A 80 17.61 -49.56 0.67
N GLY A 81 16.52 -50.33 0.84
CA GLY A 81 16.58 -51.78 1.10
C GLY A 81 16.80 -52.14 2.58
N MET A 82 16.62 -51.20 3.51
CA MET A 82 16.76 -51.48 4.95
C MET A 82 15.53 -52.24 5.49
N PRO A 83 15.73 -53.25 6.36
CA PRO A 83 14.62 -53.93 7.03
C PRO A 83 13.76 -52.96 7.84
N LEU A 84 12.43 -53.17 7.83
CA LEU A 84 11.47 -52.29 8.50
C LEU A 84 11.78 -52.14 9.99
N GLU A 85 12.06 -53.23 10.70
CA GLU A 85 12.34 -53.21 12.14
C GLU A 85 13.56 -52.35 12.49
N THR A 86 14.65 -52.50 11.73
CA THR A 86 15.86 -51.71 11.91
C THR A 86 15.64 -50.24 11.57
N GLY A 87 14.88 -49.96 10.49
CA GLY A 87 14.55 -48.61 10.08
C GLY A 87 13.71 -47.85 11.11
N LEU A 88 12.72 -48.52 11.73
CA LEU A 88 11.87 -47.92 12.77
C LEU A 88 12.69 -47.44 13.98
N ILE A 89 13.60 -48.29 14.47
CA ILE A 89 14.45 -47.96 15.63
C ILE A 89 15.46 -46.86 15.28
N GLN A 90 16.01 -46.88 14.06
CA GLN A 90 17.03 -45.92 13.64
C GLN A 90 16.50 -44.49 13.44
N VAL A 91 15.24 -44.33 12.98
CA VAL A 91 14.67 -43.00 12.71
C VAL A 91 14.09 -42.34 13.97
N LEU A 92 13.73 -43.14 14.98
CA LEU A 92 13.01 -42.68 16.18
C LEU A 92 13.70 -41.52 16.93
N PRO A 93 15.03 -41.56 17.23
CA PRO A 93 15.66 -40.48 17.99
C PRO A 93 15.56 -39.11 17.30
N GLY A 94 15.79 -39.08 15.98
CA GLY A 94 15.72 -37.84 15.21
C GLY A 94 14.31 -37.28 15.05
N ALA A 95 13.26 -38.10 15.19
CA ALA A 95 11.88 -37.59 15.26
C ALA A 95 11.59 -36.99 16.65
N LEU A 96 12.01 -37.67 17.71
CA LEU A 96 11.81 -37.21 19.09
C LEU A 96 12.60 -35.93 19.42
N PHE A 97 13.70 -35.66 18.71
CA PHE A 97 14.42 -34.37 18.73
C PHE A 97 13.45 -33.18 18.60
N TYR A 98 12.54 -33.20 17.62
CA TYR A 98 11.64 -32.07 17.36
C TYR A 98 10.60 -31.88 18.45
N ILE A 99 10.15 -32.98 19.08
CA ILE A 99 9.25 -32.92 20.23
C ILE A 99 9.97 -32.31 21.43
N CYS A 100 11.21 -32.75 21.71
CA CYS A 100 12.05 -32.19 22.76
C CYS A 100 12.27 -30.68 22.54
N TYR A 101 12.62 -30.30 21.31
CA TYR A 101 12.81 -28.91 20.90
C TYR A 101 11.57 -28.07 21.18
N GLY A 102 10.39 -28.55 20.79
CA GLY A 102 9.12 -27.82 20.98
C GLY A 102 8.74 -27.64 22.45
N LEU A 103 9.06 -28.62 23.31
CA LEU A 103 8.83 -28.53 24.76
C LEU A 103 9.75 -27.48 25.40
N ILE A 104 11.04 -27.51 25.10
CA ILE A 104 12.02 -26.55 25.61
C ILE A 104 11.67 -25.14 25.12
N PHE A 105 11.34 -25.00 23.84
CA PHE A 105 10.97 -23.71 23.25
C PHE A 105 9.75 -23.12 23.94
N LYS A 106 8.71 -23.93 24.22
CA LYS A 106 7.51 -23.45 24.91
C LYS A 106 7.78 -23.07 26.36
N LEU A 107 8.72 -23.76 27.02
CA LEU A 107 9.12 -23.46 28.40
C LEU A 107 9.84 -22.11 28.47
N GLN A 108 10.70 -21.80 27.50
CA GLN A 108 11.46 -20.56 27.45
C GLN A 108 10.66 -19.37 26.89
N ILE A 109 9.78 -19.62 25.92
CA ILE A 109 8.98 -18.62 25.22
C ILE A 109 7.49 -18.87 25.49
N LYS A 110 6.94 -18.14 26.47
CA LYS A 110 5.53 -18.22 26.82
C LYS A 110 4.63 -17.62 25.74
N ASN A 111 4.99 -16.43 25.24
CA ASN A 111 4.27 -15.71 24.19
C ASN A 111 5.20 -15.36 23.02
N LYS A 112 4.87 -15.84 21.82
CA LYS A 112 5.65 -15.63 20.60
C LYS A 112 5.52 -14.21 20.04
N HIS A 113 4.48 -13.46 20.40
CA HIS A 113 4.25 -12.11 19.88
C HIS A 113 5.07 -11.01 20.57
N ILE A 114 5.55 -11.25 21.80
CA ILE A 114 6.17 -10.23 22.66
C ILE A 114 7.66 -10.53 22.91
N VAL A 115 8.16 -11.67 22.44
CA VAL A 115 9.53 -12.10 22.74
C VAL A 115 10.56 -11.15 22.11
N GLN A 116 11.50 -10.67 22.94
CA GLN A 116 12.65 -9.89 22.49
C GLN A 116 13.64 -10.78 21.71
N MET A 117 14.39 -10.19 20.77
CA MET A 117 15.22 -10.95 19.84
C MET A 117 16.37 -11.67 20.55
N GLU A 118 16.98 -11.03 21.56
CA GLU A 118 18.08 -11.57 22.35
C GLU A 118 17.63 -12.84 23.07
N ARG A 119 16.44 -12.79 23.69
CA ARG A 119 15.84 -13.94 24.37
C ARG A 119 15.45 -15.06 23.40
N LEU A 120 15.00 -14.72 22.20
CA LEU A 120 14.68 -15.71 21.16
C LEU A 120 15.95 -16.45 20.70
N ILE A 121 17.04 -15.75 20.44
CA ILE A 121 18.31 -16.36 20.01
C ILE A 121 18.86 -17.29 21.10
N VAL A 122 18.87 -16.83 22.35
CA VAL A 122 19.27 -17.66 23.51
C VAL A 122 18.37 -18.89 23.62
N ALA A 123 17.06 -18.74 23.40
CA ALA A 123 16.15 -19.86 23.46
C ALA A 123 16.42 -20.90 22.36
N VAL A 124 16.67 -20.45 21.12
CA VAL A 124 17.02 -21.32 19.99
C VAL A 124 18.29 -22.13 20.30
N PHE A 125 19.31 -21.50 20.88
CA PHE A 125 20.54 -22.18 21.29
C PHE A 125 20.28 -23.33 22.26
N PHE A 126 19.56 -23.07 23.35
CA PHE A 126 19.27 -24.10 24.35
C PHE A 126 18.33 -25.18 23.80
N CYS A 127 17.39 -24.82 22.92
CA CYS A 127 16.52 -25.80 22.27
C CYS A 127 17.35 -26.75 21.40
N ASP A 128 18.24 -26.23 20.54
CA ASP A 128 19.10 -27.05 19.67
C ASP A 128 20.07 -27.90 20.49
N PHE A 129 20.80 -27.29 21.44
CA PHE A 129 21.78 -28.00 22.26
C PHE A 129 21.15 -29.14 23.07
N CYS A 130 20.13 -28.84 23.88
CA CYS A 130 19.50 -29.84 24.74
C CYS A 130 18.79 -30.94 23.92
N SER A 131 18.22 -30.60 22.76
CA SER A 131 17.52 -31.58 21.93
C SER A 131 18.51 -32.51 21.21
N ASN A 132 19.68 -32.02 20.78
CA ASN A 132 20.73 -32.89 20.22
C ASN A 132 21.35 -33.80 21.29
N VAL A 133 21.57 -33.28 22.51
CA VAL A 133 22.06 -34.09 23.63
C VAL A 133 21.05 -35.22 23.94
N PHE A 134 19.76 -34.91 23.94
CA PHE A 134 18.70 -35.91 24.08
C PHE A 134 18.70 -36.93 22.94
N GLU A 135 18.78 -36.48 21.69
CA GLU A 135 18.80 -37.35 20.51
C GLU A 135 19.97 -38.35 20.55
N VAL A 136 21.19 -37.86 20.78
CA VAL A 136 22.40 -38.71 20.84
C VAL A 136 22.34 -39.67 22.02
N SER A 137 21.92 -39.20 23.20
CA SER A 137 21.80 -40.07 24.38
C SER A 137 20.79 -41.19 24.18
N LEU A 138 19.65 -40.88 23.53
CA LEU A 138 18.64 -41.86 23.18
C LEU A 138 19.14 -42.84 22.13
N GLN A 139 19.89 -42.37 21.13
CA GLN A 139 20.48 -43.21 20.10
C GLN A 139 21.49 -44.22 20.70
N GLU A 140 22.39 -43.79 21.58
CA GLU A 140 23.36 -44.67 22.24
C GLU A 140 22.64 -45.69 23.16
N TYR A 141 21.61 -45.25 23.89
CA TYR A 141 20.79 -46.14 24.74
C TYR A 141 20.10 -47.24 23.92
N LEU A 142 19.48 -46.90 22.79
CA LEU A 142 18.82 -47.87 21.90
C LEU A 142 19.80 -48.85 21.26
N GLN A 143 21.06 -48.45 21.06
CA GLN A 143 22.12 -49.31 20.54
C GLN A 143 22.87 -50.10 21.62
N GLN A 144 22.41 -50.04 22.88
CA GLN A 144 23.04 -50.67 24.06
C GLN A 144 24.52 -50.27 24.24
N ARG A 145 24.85 -49.03 23.90
CA ARG A 145 26.19 -48.44 24.06
C ARG A 145 26.27 -47.59 25.33
N MET A 146 27.50 -47.23 25.71
CA MET A 146 27.74 -46.32 26.83
C MET A 146 27.23 -44.90 26.52
N LEU A 147 26.88 -44.14 27.56
CA LEU A 147 26.47 -42.74 27.42
C LEU A 147 27.53 -41.90 26.68
N PRO A 148 27.12 -40.83 25.98
CA PRO A 148 28.03 -40.03 25.17
C PRO A 148 29.16 -39.44 26.01
N GLU A 149 30.39 -39.58 25.49
CA GLU A 149 31.57 -39.00 26.11
C GLU A 149 31.50 -37.46 26.17
N LEU A 150 32.23 -36.86 27.12
CA LEU A 150 32.33 -35.41 27.25
C LEU A 150 32.85 -34.73 25.97
N SER A 151 33.66 -35.44 25.17
CA SER A 151 34.13 -35.00 23.85
C SER A 151 32.96 -34.73 22.89
N VAL A 152 32.00 -35.65 22.81
CA VAL A 152 30.80 -35.54 21.96
C VAL A 152 29.93 -34.36 22.38
N ILE A 153 29.74 -34.15 23.68
CA ILE A 153 28.95 -33.01 24.20
C ILE A 153 29.59 -31.67 23.81
N LYS A 154 30.92 -31.56 23.85
CA LYS A 154 31.64 -30.36 23.39
C LYS A 154 31.43 -30.09 21.90
N TYR A 155 31.43 -31.13 21.06
CA TYR A 155 31.12 -30.98 19.63
C TYR A 155 29.68 -30.52 19.41
N LEU A 156 28.70 -31.09 20.12
CA LEU A 156 27.30 -30.68 20.04
C LEU A 156 27.11 -29.20 20.43
N LEU A 157 27.84 -28.73 21.45
CA LEU A 157 27.82 -27.33 21.86
C LEU A 157 28.31 -26.40 20.74
N MET A 158 29.43 -26.75 20.09
CA MET A 158 29.97 -25.97 18.97
C MET A 158 29.02 -25.95 17.77
N ILE A 159 28.43 -27.10 17.44
CA ILE A 159 27.43 -27.21 16.35
C ILE A 159 26.21 -26.35 16.66
N ALA A 160 25.70 -26.40 17.90
CA ALA A 160 24.56 -25.60 18.32
C ALA A 160 24.85 -24.09 18.25
N ALA A 161 26.06 -23.66 18.62
CA ALA A 161 26.48 -22.27 18.51
C ALA A 161 26.46 -21.79 17.05
N VAL A 162 27.06 -22.58 16.13
CA VAL A 162 27.10 -22.25 14.70
C VAL A 162 25.71 -22.23 14.08
N ARG A 163 24.86 -23.24 14.36
CA ARG A 163 23.48 -23.28 13.84
C ARG A 163 22.63 -22.14 14.40
N THR A 164 22.81 -21.80 15.67
CA THR A 164 22.13 -20.66 16.28
C THR A 164 22.55 -19.35 15.62
N LEU A 165 23.83 -19.19 15.26
CA LEU A 165 24.29 -18.02 14.51
C LEU A 165 23.54 -17.88 13.17
N PHE A 166 23.45 -18.96 12.39
CA PHE A 166 22.68 -18.96 11.15
C PHE A 166 21.18 -18.69 11.37
N ALA A 167 20.59 -19.30 12.40
CA ALA A 167 19.18 -19.08 12.74
C ALA A 167 18.92 -17.62 13.17
N ALA A 168 19.86 -17.03 13.92
CA ALA A 168 19.80 -15.63 14.33
C ALA A 168 19.83 -14.68 13.14
N VAL A 169 20.74 -14.89 12.18
CA VAL A 169 20.80 -14.11 10.93
C VAL A 169 19.49 -14.21 10.16
N ALA A 170 18.94 -15.41 10.01
CA ALA A 170 17.66 -15.61 9.34
C ALA A 170 16.50 -14.90 10.06
N LEU A 171 16.42 -14.99 11.39
CA LEU A 171 15.40 -14.32 12.20
C LEU A 171 15.50 -12.79 12.16
N ILE A 172 16.72 -12.24 12.19
CA ILE A 172 16.96 -10.79 12.10
C ILE A 172 16.60 -10.30 10.70
N GLY A 173 17.06 -10.97 9.65
CA GLY A 173 16.76 -10.60 8.27
C GLY A 173 15.26 -10.61 7.98
N GLU A 174 14.56 -11.62 8.51
CA GLU A 174 13.11 -11.74 8.37
C GLU A 174 12.35 -10.62 9.10
N LYS A 175 12.77 -10.26 10.32
CA LYS A 175 12.20 -9.13 11.05
C LYS A 175 12.41 -7.82 10.30
N GLN A 176 13.62 -7.59 9.77
CA GLN A 176 13.95 -6.38 9.02
C GLN A 176 13.14 -6.29 7.73
N TYR A 177 12.98 -7.40 7.01
CA TYR A 177 12.14 -7.47 5.82
C TYR A 177 10.68 -7.09 6.12
N ARG A 178 10.12 -7.56 7.24
CA ARG A 178 8.75 -7.16 7.64
C ARG A 178 8.61 -5.67 7.96
N VAL A 179 9.63 -5.06 8.58
CA VAL A 179 9.61 -3.62 8.86
C VAL A 179 9.65 -2.83 7.54
N LEU A 180 10.54 -3.21 6.62
CA LEU A 180 10.63 -2.59 5.29
C LEU A 180 9.31 -2.70 4.51
N LEU A 181 8.70 -3.89 4.51
CA LEU A 181 7.40 -4.11 3.84
C LEU A 181 6.31 -3.26 4.47
N LYS A 182 6.25 -3.19 5.80
CA LYS A 182 5.25 -2.38 6.52
C LYS A 182 5.41 -0.89 6.20
N ASN A 183 6.66 -0.39 6.16
CA ASN A 183 6.92 1.00 5.80
C ASN A 183 6.49 1.27 4.35
N ALA A 184 6.81 0.38 3.41
CA ALA A 184 6.36 0.50 2.03
C ALA A 184 4.82 0.46 1.89
N GLU A 185 4.13 -0.38 2.67
CA GLU A 185 2.66 -0.38 2.71
C GLU A 185 2.09 0.91 3.30
N HIS A 186 2.73 1.47 4.33
CA HIS A 186 2.35 2.77 4.91
C HIS A 186 2.51 3.91 3.90
N GLU A 187 3.63 3.98 3.19
CA GLU A 187 3.86 4.97 2.13
C GLU A 187 2.76 4.89 1.04
N ASN A 188 2.49 3.68 0.52
CA ASN A 188 1.44 3.49 -0.47
C ASN A 188 0.05 3.89 0.05
N ARG A 189 -0.24 3.61 1.34
CA ARG A 189 -1.50 4.00 1.97
C ARG A 189 -1.60 5.52 2.12
N TYR A 190 -0.53 6.18 2.54
CA TYR A 190 -0.45 7.64 2.65
C TYR A 190 -0.70 8.28 1.29
N GLN A 191 0.02 7.88 0.24
CA GLN A 191 -0.18 8.39 -1.12
C GLN A 191 -1.63 8.24 -1.61
N ARG A 192 -2.24 7.08 -1.36
CA ARG A 192 -3.63 6.83 -1.75
C ARG A 192 -4.62 7.74 -1.02
N LEU A 193 -4.46 7.89 0.30
CA LEU A 193 -5.31 8.76 1.10
C LEU A 193 -5.11 10.22 0.69
N PHE A 194 -3.87 10.66 0.52
CA PHE A 194 -3.53 11.99 0.05
C PHE A 194 -4.21 12.34 -1.29
N LEU A 195 -4.16 11.44 -2.27
CA LEU A 195 -4.80 11.63 -3.58
C LEU A 195 -6.34 11.60 -3.50
N MET A 196 -6.89 10.82 -2.56
CA MET A 196 -8.33 10.81 -2.28
C MET A 196 -8.77 12.13 -1.64
N THR A 197 -8.05 12.61 -0.63
CA THR A 197 -8.27 13.90 0.02
C THR A 197 -8.16 15.05 -0.96
N THR A 198 -7.14 15.03 -1.83
CA THR A 198 -6.98 15.99 -2.94
C THR A 198 -8.23 16.02 -3.82
N GLY A 199 -8.75 14.85 -4.20
CA GLY A 199 -9.96 14.74 -5.01
C GLY A 199 -11.19 15.28 -4.28
N LEU A 200 -11.37 14.91 -3.00
CA LEU A 200 -12.51 15.34 -2.19
C LEU A 200 -12.49 16.85 -1.94
N LYS A 201 -11.35 17.44 -1.57
CA LYS A 201 -11.21 18.90 -1.39
C LYS A 201 -11.54 19.66 -2.67
N ASN A 202 -11.12 19.15 -3.82
CA ASN A 202 -11.47 19.74 -5.12
C ASN A 202 -12.98 19.64 -5.42
N GLU A 203 -13.63 18.50 -5.12
CA GLU A 203 -15.09 18.36 -5.27
C GLU A 203 -15.83 19.30 -4.31
N ILE A 204 -15.43 19.40 -3.04
CA ILE A 204 -15.98 20.33 -2.06
C ILE A 204 -15.90 21.77 -2.56
N TYR A 205 -14.75 22.17 -3.10
CA TYR A 205 -14.59 23.51 -3.67
C TYR A 205 -15.60 23.78 -4.81
N LEU A 206 -15.81 22.81 -5.71
CA LEU A 206 -16.84 22.92 -6.75
C LEU A 206 -18.25 22.96 -6.17
N MET A 207 -18.51 22.23 -5.08
CA MET A 207 -19.79 22.28 -4.37
C MET A 207 -20.04 23.67 -3.77
N HIS A 208 -19.05 24.31 -3.16
CA HIS A 208 -19.18 25.70 -2.69
C HIS A 208 -19.55 26.64 -3.84
N LYS A 209 -18.90 26.51 -5.00
CA LYS A 209 -19.24 27.30 -6.20
C LYS A 209 -20.67 27.06 -6.69
N ASN A 210 -21.12 25.80 -6.75
CA ASN A 210 -22.50 25.47 -7.11
C ASN A 210 -23.52 26.05 -6.11
N THR A 211 -23.13 26.20 -4.84
CA THR A 211 -24.00 26.78 -3.81
C THR A 211 -24.33 28.25 -4.12
N GLU A 212 -23.38 29.01 -4.67
CA GLU A 212 -23.63 30.39 -5.14
C GLU A 212 -24.61 30.42 -6.33
N GLU A 213 -24.54 29.43 -7.22
CA GLU A 213 -25.50 29.31 -8.33
C GLU A 213 -26.91 28.95 -7.84
N ILE A 214 -27.01 28.01 -6.89
CA ILE A 214 -28.27 27.65 -6.21
C ILE A 214 -28.89 28.90 -5.56
N GLU A 215 -28.07 29.70 -4.88
CA GLU A 215 -28.52 30.96 -4.28
C GLU A 215 -29.02 31.97 -5.31
N ARG A 216 -28.35 32.08 -6.46
CA ARG A 216 -28.82 32.92 -7.57
C ARG A 216 -30.16 32.45 -8.12
N VAL A 217 -30.36 31.14 -8.27
CA VAL A 217 -31.64 30.57 -8.72
C VAL A 217 -32.76 30.85 -7.70
N MET A 218 -32.48 30.65 -6.41
CA MET A 218 -33.41 30.97 -5.32
C MET A 218 -33.79 32.46 -5.34
N SER A 219 -32.79 33.35 -5.43
CA SER A 219 -33.00 34.80 -5.50
C SER A 219 -33.84 35.20 -6.71
N ASN A 220 -33.60 34.59 -7.88
CA ASN A 220 -34.40 34.82 -9.08
C ASN A 220 -35.85 34.34 -8.92
N ALA A 221 -36.07 33.17 -8.30
CA ALA A 221 -37.42 32.67 -8.02
C ALA A 221 -38.17 33.58 -7.04
N TYR A 222 -37.49 34.09 -6.01
CA TYR A 222 -38.06 35.04 -5.07
C TYR A 222 -38.41 36.38 -5.72
N ARG A 223 -37.51 36.93 -6.55
CA ARG A 223 -37.77 38.15 -7.33
C ARG A 223 -38.91 37.95 -8.32
N LEU A 224 -39.04 36.76 -8.89
CA LEU A 224 -40.18 36.44 -9.76
C LEU A 224 -41.46 36.47 -8.93
N TYR A 225 -41.50 35.84 -7.77
CA TYR A 225 -42.63 35.89 -6.85
C TYR A 225 -43.02 37.34 -6.49
N GLU A 226 -42.07 38.19 -6.08
CA GLU A 226 -42.30 39.60 -5.77
C GLU A 226 -42.88 40.38 -6.95
N LYS A 227 -42.33 40.22 -8.16
CA LYS A 227 -42.84 40.88 -9.36
C LYS A 227 -44.26 40.44 -9.70
N THR A 228 -44.56 39.15 -9.48
CA THR A 228 -45.87 38.57 -9.78
C THR A 228 -46.95 39.07 -8.82
N LEU A 229 -46.58 39.44 -7.58
CA LEU A 229 -47.48 40.10 -6.62
C LEU A 229 -47.88 41.53 -7.05
N MET A 230 -47.07 42.19 -7.87
CA MET A 230 -47.31 43.56 -8.35
C MET A 230 -48.14 43.62 -9.66
N MET A 231 -48.51 42.49 -10.25
CA MET A 231 -49.27 42.42 -11.50
C MET A 231 -50.73 42.03 -11.23
N GLU A 232 -51.69 42.83 -11.73
CA GLU A 232 -53.14 42.64 -11.44
C GLU A 232 -53.78 41.43 -12.15
N GLU A 233 -53.19 40.90 -13.23
CA GLU A 233 -53.82 39.89 -14.10
C GLU A 233 -53.18 38.49 -14.08
N LEU A 234 -52.25 38.21 -13.18
CA LEU A 234 -51.51 36.94 -13.19
C LEU A 234 -52.23 35.82 -12.41
N PRO A 235 -52.26 34.56 -12.90
CA PRO A 235 -52.85 33.44 -12.17
C PRO A 235 -52.16 33.20 -10.82
N LYS A 236 -52.95 33.04 -9.74
CA LYS A 236 -52.44 32.71 -8.39
C LYS A 236 -51.54 31.46 -8.36
N GLU A 237 -51.77 30.54 -9.30
CA GLU A 237 -50.96 29.33 -9.48
C GLU A 237 -49.50 29.63 -9.81
N MET A 238 -49.21 30.65 -10.64
CA MET A 238 -47.82 31.03 -10.97
C MET A 238 -47.11 31.69 -9.79
N GLN A 239 -47.83 32.50 -9.00
CA GLN A 239 -47.29 33.09 -7.78
C GLN A 239 -46.90 31.99 -6.78
N GLN A 240 -47.79 31.03 -6.56
CA GLN A 240 -47.54 29.93 -5.65
C GLN A 240 -46.40 29.03 -6.14
N MET A 241 -46.32 28.74 -7.44
CA MET A 241 -45.24 27.95 -8.03
C MET A 241 -43.86 28.62 -7.86
N ALA A 242 -43.75 29.95 -8.03
CA ALA A 242 -42.49 30.66 -7.83
C ALA A 242 -42.02 30.61 -6.36
N LEU A 243 -42.95 30.73 -5.42
CA LEU A 243 -42.66 30.60 -3.98
C LEU A 243 -42.28 29.17 -3.60
N GLU A 244 -42.96 28.17 -4.15
CA GLU A 244 -42.63 26.75 -3.96
C GLU A 244 -41.22 26.44 -4.47
N ILE A 245 -40.87 26.90 -5.69
CA ILE A 245 -39.50 26.76 -6.23
C ILE A 245 -38.48 27.41 -5.30
N ALA A 246 -38.72 28.63 -4.83
CA ALA A 246 -37.77 29.31 -3.93
C ALA A 246 -37.56 28.54 -2.62
N ARG A 247 -38.63 28.01 -2.03
CA ARG A 247 -38.58 27.20 -0.80
C ARG A 247 -37.86 25.87 -1.04
N ASP A 248 -38.18 25.17 -2.12
CA ASP A 248 -37.61 23.87 -2.44
C ASP A 248 -36.11 24.00 -2.73
N VAL A 249 -35.69 25.05 -3.46
CA VAL A 249 -34.28 25.38 -3.70
C VAL A 249 -33.57 25.77 -2.39
N HIS A 250 -34.26 26.44 -1.46
CA HIS A 250 -33.70 26.76 -0.14
C HIS A 250 -33.43 25.52 0.72
N GLU A 251 -34.34 24.55 0.75
CA GLU A 251 -34.11 23.28 1.44
C GLU A 251 -32.98 22.48 0.77
N ILE A 252 -32.92 22.45 -0.57
CA ILE A 252 -31.80 21.83 -1.30
C ILE A 252 -30.47 22.50 -0.91
N LYS A 253 -30.40 23.84 -0.88
CA LYS A 253 -29.20 24.58 -0.47
C LYS A 253 -28.74 24.15 0.93
N LYS A 254 -29.68 24.06 1.87
CA LYS A 254 -29.40 23.71 3.26
C LYS A 254 -28.87 22.29 3.41
N ASP A 255 -29.50 21.32 2.74
CA ASP A 255 -29.02 19.93 2.76
C ASP A 255 -27.67 19.78 2.07
N TYR A 256 -27.44 20.54 0.99
CA TYR A 256 -26.16 20.57 0.29
C TYR A 256 -25.02 21.08 1.17
N ILE A 257 -25.24 22.19 1.90
CA ILE A 257 -24.26 22.74 2.85
C ILE A 257 -23.96 21.74 3.98
N ARG A 258 -24.97 21.05 4.51
CA ARG A 258 -24.76 20.03 5.55
C ARG A 258 -23.89 18.87 5.06
N ILE A 259 -24.06 18.45 3.82
CA ILE A 259 -23.21 17.41 3.21
C ILE A 259 -21.77 17.91 3.11
N ILE A 260 -21.57 19.15 2.65
CA ILE A 260 -20.23 19.75 2.56
C ILE A 260 -19.55 19.76 3.93
N GLN A 261 -20.24 20.29 4.95
CA GLN A 261 -19.71 20.38 6.32
C GLN A 261 -19.35 19.00 6.89
N GLY A 262 -20.21 17.98 6.70
CA GLY A 262 -19.93 16.64 7.18
C GLY A 262 -18.74 15.96 6.48
N ILE A 263 -18.45 16.32 5.23
CA ILE A 263 -17.26 15.82 4.52
C ILE A 263 -16.00 16.58 4.96
N GLU A 264 -16.09 17.90 5.14
CA GLU A 264 -14.97 18.74 5.62
C GLU A 264 -14.51 18.32 7.03
N GLU A 265 -15.46 18.07 7.95
CA GLU A 265 -15.18 17.60 9.31
C GLU A 265 -14.37 16.28 9.33
N GLU A 266 -14.75 15.30 8.50
CA GLU A 266 -14.06 14.00 8.45
C GLU A 266 -12.65 14.12 7.84
N ILE A 267 -12.45 15.05 6.90
CA ILE A 267 -11.17 15.23 6.20
C ILE A 267 -10.14 15.95 7.08
N ASP A 268 -10.56 16.99 7.80
CA ASP A 268 -9.64 17.80 8.60
C ASP A 268 -9.22 17.09 9.91
N GLU A 269 -9.97 16.09 10.38
CA GLU A 269 -9.59 15.28 11.56
C GLU A 269 -8.52 14.22 11.29
N GLU A 270 -8.30 13.79 10.04
CA GLU A 270 -7.57 12.54 9.76
C GLU A 270 -6.05 12.70 9.55
N TYR A 271 -5.53 13.87 9.11
CA TYR A 271 -4.08 14.11 8.92
C TYR A 271 -3.66 15.57 9.12
N ASP A 272 -2.82 15.79 10.14
CA ASP A 272 -2.27 17.08 10.61
C ASP A 272 -0.96 17.49 9.90
N GLU A 273 -0.71 16.99 8.68
CA GLU A 273 0.38 17.53 7.87
C GLU A 273 -0.13 18.75 7.11
N GLU A 274 -0.11 19.90 7.78
CA GLU A 274 -0.46 21.18 7.17
C GLU A 274 0.47 21.57 6.02
N LYS A 275 1.61 20.88 5.80
CA LYS A 275 2.68 21.31 4.90
C LYS A 275 3.34 20.13 4.20
N MET A 276 3.81 20.36 2.98
CA MET A 276 4.57 19.38 2.19
C MET A 276 5.66 20.06 1.36
N ASN A 277 6.82 19.41 1.20
CA ASN A 277 7.83 19.86 0.25
C ASN A 277 7.38 19.61 -1.18
N PHE A 278 7.71 20.52 -2.10
CA PHE A 278 7.35 20.36 -3.51
C PHE A 278 7.92 19.07 -4.14
N GLN A 279 9.11 18.64 -3.75
CA GLN A 279 9.70 17.39 -4.22
C GLN A 279 8.91 16.15 -3.76
N ASP A 280 8.39 16.14 -2.54
CA ASP A 280 7.55 15.05 -2.03
C ASP A 280 6.23 15.02 -2.82
N LEU A 281 5.66 16.19 -3.09
CA LEU A 281 4.48 16.34 -3.95
C LEU A 281 4.73 15.76 -5.35
N LEU A 282 5.87 16.08 -5.98
CA LEU A 282 6.24 15.54 -7.28
C LEU A 282 6.41 14.01 -7.26
N GLN A 283 6.97 13.43 -6.20
CA GLN A 283 7.08 11.97 -6.07
C GLN A 283 5.71 11.29 -6.01
N ILE A 284 4.75 11.87 -5.28
CA ILE A 284 3.37 11.35 -5.23
C ILE A 284 2.72 11.45 -6.62
N LEU A 285 2.89 12.59 -7.30
CA LEU A 285 2.40 12.80 -8.65
C LEU A 285 3.00 11.77 -9.62
N GLU A 286 4.31 11.58 -9.60
CA GLU A 286 5.04 10.61 -10.43
C GLU A 286 4.54 9.18 -10.19
N ALA A 287 4.52 8.73 -8.94
CA ALA A 287 4.10 7.39 -8.57
C ALA A 287 2.65 7.09 -9.01
N SER A 288 1.74 8.04 -8.77
CA SER A 288 0.34 7.92 -9.18
C SER A 288 0.17 7.90 -10.69
N THR A 289 0.98 8.67 -11.40
CA THR A 289 0.96 8.77 -12.86
C THR A 289 1.45 7.49 -13.50
N TYR A 290 2.59 6.93 -13.06
CA TYR A 290 3.07 5.64 -13.57
C TYR A 290 2.12 4.48 -13.27
N HIS A 291 1.43 4.52 -12.12
CA HIS A 291 0.39 3.53 -11.83
C HIS A 291 -0.73 3.56 -12.87
N MET A 292 -1.22 4.76 -13.22
CA MET A 292 -2.23 4.95 -14.26
C MET A 292 -1.72 4.52 -15.65
N LEU A 293 -0.48 4.88 -16.00
CA LEU A 293 0.13 4.49 -17.28
C LEU A 293 0.22 2.96 -17.42
N ALA A 294 0.60 2.27 -16.34
CA ALA A 294 0.66 0.80 -16.32
C ALA A 294 -0.73 0.16 -16.49
N GLU A 295 -1.77 0.71 -15.85
CA GLU A 295 -3.15 0.24 -15.98
C GLU A 295 -3.66 0.41 -17.42
N LYS A 296 -3.40 1.57 -18.04
CA LYS A 296 -3.79 1.89 -19.42
C LYS A 296 -2.87 1.28 -20.48
N ARG A 297 -1.72 0.71 -20.09
CA ARG A 297 -0.66 0.18 -20.99
C ARG A 297 -0.14 1.24 -21.97
N LEU A 298 0.17 2.42 -21.44
CA LEU A 298 0.75 3.54 -22.18
C LEU A 298 2.26 3.65 -21.91
N ASP A 299 3.03 4.02 -22.92
CA ASP A 299 4.48 4.23 -22.87
C ASP A 299 4.81 5.73 -22.88
N VAL A 300 4.44 6.41 -21.80
CA VAL A 300 4.66 7.86 -21.65
C VAL A 300 5.84 8.11 -20.74
N ARG A 301 6.80 8.91 -21.20
CA ARG A 301 7.93 9.39 -20.40
C ARG A 301 7.56 10.67 -19.66
N LEU A 302 7.76 10.67 -18.35
CA LEU A 302 7.69 11.90 -17.55
C LEU A 302 9.09 12.52 -17.45
N VAL A 303 9.19 13.82 -17.70
CA VAL A 303 10.43 14.60 -17.57
C VAL A 303 10.18 15.72 -16.58
N TYR A 304 11.06 15.85 -15.58
CA TYR A 304 10.97 16.88 -14.55
C TYR A 304 12.14 17.86 -14.69
N ASP A 305 11.83 19.15 -14.77
CA ASP A 305 12.79 20.26 -14.76
C ASP A 305 12.37 21.28 -13.70
N CYS A 306 12.61 20.95 -12.43
CA CYS A 306 12.19 21.74 -11.27
C CYS A 306 13.42 22.25 -10.53
N GLN A 307 13.42 23.54 -10.18
CA GLN A 307 14.59 24.24 -9.68
C GLN A 307 14.54 24.50 -8.18
N ASP A 308 13.33 24.61 -7.60
CA ASP A 308 13.13 24.90 -6.18
C ASP A 308 12.40 23.76 -5.46
N ASN A 309 12.63 23.64 -4.15
CA ASN A 309 11.96 22.68 -3.27
C ASN A 309 11.33 23.40 -2.07
N PHE A 310 10.40 24.30 -2.36
CA PHE A 310 9.67 25.05 -1.36
C PHE A 310 8.70 24.17 -0.56
N ILE A 311 8.32 24.65 0.63
CA ILE A 311 7.32 24.02 1.49
C ILE A 311 6.01 24.79 1.33
N THR A 312 4.91 24.08 1.09
CA THR A 312 3.59 24.71 0.88
C THR A 312 2.50 24.11 1.75
N LYS A 313 1.63 24.99 2.27
CA LYS A 313 0.38 24.60 2.94
C LYS A 313 -0.72 24.21 1.96
N GLU A 314 -0.65 24.73 0.74
CA GLU A 314 -1.65 24.53 -0.30
C GLU A 314 -1.35 23.30 -1.17
N HIS A 315 -0.70 22.29 -0.58
CA HIS A 315 -0.22 21.10 -1.29
C HIS A 315 -1.37 20.28 -1.90
N TYR A 316 -2.55 20.26 -1.29
CA TYR A 316 -3.74 19.61 -1.87
C TYR A 316 -4.21 20.33 -3.14
N ILE A 317 -4.27 21.67 -3.11
CA ILE A 317 -4.74 22.47 -4.24
C ILE A 317 -3.71 22.39 -5.37
N LEU A 318 -2.42 22.54 -5.05
CA LEU A 318 -1.34 22.42 -6.02
C LEU A 318 -1.30 21.01 -6.65
N MET A 319 -1.46 19.95 -5.85
CA MET A 319 -1.59 18.59 -6.38
C MET A 319 -2.80 18.46 -7.30
N ALA A 320 -3.97 19.00 -6.94
CA ALA A 320 -5.16 18.96 -7.78
C ALA A 320 -4.89 19.63 -9.14
N VAL A 321 -4.22 20.78 -9.15
CA VAL A 321 -3.83 21.48 -10.38
C VAL A 321 -2.90 20.64 -11.24
N LEU A 322 -1.77 20.19 -10.67
CA LEU A 322 -0.75 19.44 -11.40
C LEU A 322 -1.29 18.11 -11.93
N LYS A 323 -2.01 17.36 -11.09
CA LYS A 323 -2.63 16.08 -11.47
C LYS A 323 -3.63 16.26 -12.62
N ASN A 324 -4.47 17.30 -12.59
CA ASN A 324 -5.42 17.55 -13.68
C ASN A 324 -4.71 17.87 -14.99
N LEU A 325 -3.65 18.69 -14.97
CA LEU A 325 -2.89 19.02 -16.17
C LEU A 325 -2.12 17.83 -16.72
N VAL A 326 -1.44 17.06 -15.87
CA VAL A 326 -0.72 15.83 -16.27
C VAL A 326 -1.69 14.78 -16.81
N ASN A 327 -2.86 14.59 -16.18
CA ASN A 327 -3.87 13.66 -16.69
C ASN A 327 -4.41 14.10 -18.05
N ASN A 328 -4.65 15.41 -18.24
CA ASN A 328 -5.08 15.92 -19.54
C ASN A 328 -4.02 15.68 -20.63
N ALA A 329 -2.73 15.85 -20.31
CA ALA A 329 -1.63 15.55 -21.21
C ALA A 329 -1.59 14.06 -21.59
N ILE A 330 -1.72 13.15 -20.61
CA ILE A 330 -1.69 11.70 -20.85
C ILE A 330 -2.90 11.24 -21.66
N GLU A 331 -4.09 11.74 -21.35
CA GLU A 331 -5.30 11.45 -22.12
C GLU A 331 -5.19 11.99 -23.55
N ALA A 332 -4.56 13.16 -23.75
CA ALA A 332 -4.31 13.68 -25.08
C ALA A 332 -3.36 12.76 -25.87
N ILE A 333 -2.25 12.32 -25.25
CA ILE A 333 -1.31 11.36 -25.86
C ILE A 333 -2.03 10.05 -26.22
N GLU A 334 -2.81 9.49 -25.30
CA GLU A 334 -3.60 8.25 -25.50
C GLU A 334 -4.45 8.29 -26.78
N THR A 335 -4.98 9.46 -27.17
CA THR A 335 -5.77 9.62 -28.42
C THR A 335 -4.95 9.69 -29.70
N LYS A 336 -3.67 10.09 -29.64
CA LYS A 336 -2.77 10.21 -30.80
C LYS A 336 -1.92 8.96 -30.97
N GLU A 337 -1.13 8.63 -29.96
CA GLU A 337 -0.11 7.57 -29.95
C GLU A 337 -0.06 6.95 -28.55
N LYS A 338 0.14 5.63 -28.45
CA LYS A 338 0.28 4.97 -27.13
C LYS A 338 1.61 5.27 -26.44
N SER A 339 2.41 6.18 -27.00
CA SER A 339 3.70 6.64 -26.50
C SER A 339 3.83 8.14 -26.64
N GLY A 340 4.56 8.78 -25.74
CA GLY A 340 4.79 10.23 -25.78
C GLY A 340 5.61 10.72 -24.59
N THR A 341 5.68 12.04 -24.44
CA THR A 341 6.44 12.71 -23.40
C THR A 341 5.59 13.78 -22.74
N VAL A 342 5.58 13.80 -21.41
CA VAL A 342 5.03 14.89 -20.62
C VAL A 342 6.16 15.51 -19.80
N CYS A 343 6.40 16.79 -20.01
CA CYS A 343 7.38 17.58 -19.27
C CYS A 343 6.67 18.42 -18.21
N ILE A 344 7.12 18.31 -16.96
CA ILE A 344 6.70 19.13 -15.83
C ILE A 344 7.90 19.99 -15.42
N ALA A 345 7.80 21.29 -15.62
CA ALA A 345 8.85 22.22 -15.26
C ALA A 345 8.36 23.20 -14.18
N GLU A 346 9.26 23.57 -13.28
CA GLU A 346 9.06 24.59 -12.25
C GLU A 346 10.29 25.49 -12.20
N ARG A 347 10.07 26.79 -12.10
CA ARG A 347 11.11 27.77 -11.82
C ARG A 347 10.55 28.98 -11.11
N LYS A 348 11.38 29.65 -10.32
CA LYS A 348 11.08 30.94 -9.70
C LYS A 348 11.57 32.10 -10.57
N GLU A 349 10.66 32.95 -11.04
CA GLU A 349 10.96 34.18 -11.78
C GLU A 349 10.55 35.40 -10.94
N GLY A 350 11.53 36.05 -10.30
CA GLY A 350 11.24 37.19 -9.42
C GLY A 350 10.45 36.77 -8.17
N ASN A 351 9.21 37.23 -8.05
CA ASN A 351 8.33 36.88 -6.93
C ASN A 351 7.24 35.87 -7.31
N ASP A 352 7.34 35.25 -8.49
CA ASP A 352 6.35 34.30 -8.99
C ASP A 352 7.00 32.94 -9.27
N TYR A 353 6.28 31.88 -8.95
CA TYR A 353 6.55 30.53 -9.41
C TYR A 353 5.89 30.29 -10.76
N ILE A 354 6.67 29.80 -11.71
CA ILE A 354 6.21 29.42 -13.04
C ILE A 354 6.20 27.91 -13.15
N PHE A 355 5.02 27.34 -13.33
CA PHE A 355 4.82 25.92 -13.63
C PHE A 355 4.47 25.75 -15.10
N GLU A 356 5.17 24.86 -15.79
CA GLU A 356 4.92 24.55 -17.19
C GLU A 356 4.69 23.05 -17.37
N ILE A 357 3.51 22.68 -17.89
CA ILE A 357 3.17 21.29 -18.21
C ILE A 357 3.06 21.22 -19.74
N THR A 358 3.98 20.50 -20.37
CA THR A 358 4.06 20.36 -21.83
C THR A 358 3.89 18.91 -22.26
N ASP A 359 3.06 18.65 -23.25
CA ASP A 359 2.88 17.35 -23.89
C ASP A 359 3.20 17.39 -25.39
N ASP A 360 3.55 16.24 -25.97
CA ASP A 360 3.75 16.02 -27.41
C ASP A 360 2.55 15.35 -28.10
N GLY A 361 1.36 15.51 -27.51
CA GLY A 361 0.10 14.96 -27.98
C GLY A 361 -0.43 15.59 -29.29
N PRO A 362 -1.73 15.43 -29.58
CA PRO A 362 -2.33 15.93 -30.82
C PRO A 362 -2.51 17.45 -30.84
N GLY A 363 -2.31 18.14 -29.72
CA GLY A 363 -2.66 19.55 -29.58
C GLY A 363 -4.17 19.80 -29.61
N ILE A 364 -4.54 21.07 -29.46
CA ILE A 364 -5.92 21.56 -29.37
C ILE A 364 -6.18 22.44 -30.58
N SER A 365 -7.32 22.26 -31.25
CA SER A 365 -7.69 23.15 -32.37
C SER A 365 -8.04 24.55 -31.84
N GLU A 366 -7.77 25.58 -32.63
CA GLU A 366 -8.04 26.99 -32.26
C GLU A 366 -9.51 27.21 -31.85
N ARG A 367 -10.44 26.52 -32.52
CA ARG A 367 -11.88 26.54 -32.19
C ARG A 367 -12.16 26.00 -30.78
N GLN A 368 -11.47 24.93 -30.39
CA GLN A 368 -11.64 24.32 -29.06
C GLN A 368 -10.93 25.12 -27.98
N LEU A 369 -9.77 25.72 -28.28
CA LEU A 369 -8.95 26.48 -27.33
C LEU A 369 -9.74 27.58 -26.60
N SER A 370 -10.58 28.31 -27.33
CA SER A 370 -11.46 29.36 -26.77
C SER A 370 -12.54 28.86 -25.79
N ASN A 371 -12.77 27.55 -25.75
CA ASN A 371 -13.85 26.93 -24.97
C ASN A 371 -13.35 26.03 -23.83
N ILE A 372 -12.06 25.68 -23.76
CA ILE A 372 -11.55 24.69 -22.80
C ILE A 372 -11.73 25.08 -21.32
N PHE A 373 -11.89 26.37 -21.04
CA PHE A 373 -12.15 26.92 -19.71
C PHE A 373 -13.63 27.28 -19.47
N LYS A 374 -14.54 26.90 -20.37
CA LYS A 374 -15.97 27.12 -20.16
C LYS A 374 -16.56 25.98 -19.33
N MET A 375 -17.33 26.34 -18.31
CA MET A 375 -18.03 25.38 -17.46
C MET A 375 -18.95 24.48 -18.30
N GLY A 376 -18.89 23.17 -18.04
CA GLY A 376 -19.67 22.17 -18.78
C GLY A 376 -19.13 21.85 -20.19
N TYR A 377 -18.07 22.51 -20.64
CA TYR A 377 -17.44 22.17 -21.91
C TYR A 377 -16.55 20.93 -21.75
N SER A 378 -16.96 19.85 -22.40
CA SER A 378 -16.17 18.63 -22.50
C SER A 378 -16.34 18.02 -23.87
N THR A 379 -15.24 17.59 -24.46
CA THR A 379 -15.22 16.78 -25.68
C THR A 379 -15.14 15.29 -25.36
N LYS A 380 -15.13 14.93 -24.06
CA LYS A 380 -14.89 13.58 -23.57
C LYS A 380 -16.21 12.90 -23.18
N PHE A 381 -16.36 11.64 -23.59
CA PHE A 381 -17.51 10.79 -23.34
C PHE A 381 -17.07 9.54 -22.58
N ASP A 382 -17.79 9.18 -21.52
CA ASP A 382 -17.56 7.92 -20.81
C ASP A 382 -18.31 6.79 -21.54
N GLU A 383 -17.58 5.93 -22.24
CA GLU A 383 -18.14 4.79 -22.98
C GLU A 383 -18.85 3.76 -22.07
N LYS A 384 -18.53 3.70 -20.77
CA LYS A 384 -19.13 2.76 -19.82
C LYS A 384 -20.42 3.27 -19.22
N THR A 385 -20.50 4.56 -18.91
CA THR A 385 -21.69 5.16 -18.27
C THR A 385 -22.59 5.91 -19.25
N GLY A 386 -22.12 6.18 -20.47
CA GLY A 386 -22.84 6.95 -21.48
C GLY A 386 -22.94 8.45 -21.15
N ASN A 387 -22.25 8.92 -20.12
CA ASN A 387 -22.28 10.31 -19.68
C ASN A 387 -21.13 11.11 -20.31
N ILE A 388 -21.42 12.36 -20.66
CA ILE A 388 -20.38 13.34 -20.99
C ILE A 388 -19.64 13.66 -19.69
N TYR A 389 -18.31 13.58 -19.69
CA TYR A 389 -17.52 14.05 -18.54
C TYR A 389 -17.89 15.50 -18.27
N ARG A 390 -18.14 15.86 -17.00
CA ARG A 390 -18.72 17.16 -16.60
C ARG A 390 -17.97 18.42 -17.07
N GLY A 391 -16.80 18.32 -17.69
CA GLY A 391 -16.03 19.49 -18.15
C GLY A 391 -15.52 20.36 -17.01
N VAL A 392 -15.33 19.77 -15.83
CA VAL A 392 -14.97 20.46 -14.59
C VAL A 392 -13.46 20.52 -14.32
N GLY A 393 -12.65 19.66 -14.95
CA GLY A 393 -11.21 19.56 -14.65
C GLY A 393 -10.43 20.84 -14.91
N LEU A 394 -10.40 21.32 -16.16
CA LEU A 394 -9.67 22.56 -16.51
C LEU A 394 -10.28 23.82 -15.91
N VAL A 395 -11.59 23.82 -15.67
CA VAL A 395 -12.27 24.91 -14.97
C VAL A 395 -11.85 24.95 -13.51
N GLY A 396 -11.76 23.79 -12.85
CA GLY A 396 -11.23 23.66 -11.49
C GLY A 396 -9.78 24.15 -11.41
N VAL A 397 -8.94 23.76 -12.37
CA VAL A 397 -7.55 24.27 -12.47
C VAL A 397 -7.53 25.80 -12.58
N LYS A 398 -8.31 26.37 -13.51
CA LYS A 398 -8.37 27.82 -13.69
C LYS A 398 -8.82 28.53 -12.42
N ASN A 399 -9.88 28.05 -11.79
CA ASN A 399 -10.41 28.66 -10.57
C ASN A 399 -9.41 28.55 -9.41
N ALA A 400 -8.74 27.40 -9.23
CA ALA A 400 -7.70 27.24 -8.23
C ALA A 400 -6.55 28.23 -8.44
N VAL A 401 -6.07 28.35 -9.68
CA VAL A 401 -5.00 29.30 -10.02
C VAL A 401 -5.43 30.76 -9.81
N GLU A 402 -6.56 31.18 -10.37
CA GLU A 402 -6.97 32.60 -10.37
C GLU A 402 -7.62 33.04 -9.05
N GLU A 403 -8.46 32.19 -8.44
CA GLU A 403 -9.25 32.55 -7.26
C GLU A 403 -8.53 32.22 -5.94
N GLN A 404 -7.86 31.06 -5.84
CA GLN A 404 -7.19 30.64 -4.60
C GLN A 404 -5.76 31.16 -4.55
N PHE A 405 -4.98 30.91 -5.61
CA PHE A 405 -3.58 31.33 -5.69
C PHE A 405 -3.37 32.75 -6.20
N LYS A 406 -4.42 33.47 -6.62
CA LYS A 406 -4.33 34.82 -7.23
C LYS A 406 -3.33 34.90 -8.40
N GLY A 407 -3.13 33.78 -9.08
CA GLY A 407 -2.20 33.61 -10.18
C GLY A 407 -2.84 33.79 -11.54
N LYS A 408 -2.11 33.38 -12.57
CA LYS A 408 -2.55 33.41 -13.97
C LYS A 408 -2.28 32.07 -14.64
N ILE A 409 -3.21 31.64 -15.50
CA ILE A 409 -3.02 30.48 -16.37
C ILE A 409 -3.11 30.90 -17.85
N ASP A 410 -2.13 30.45 -18.62
CA ASP A 410 -2.05 30.61 -20.08
C ASP A 410 -1.93 29.21 -20.73
N VAL A 411 -2.39 29.10 -21.98
CA VAL A 411 -2.32 27.87 -22.76
C VAL A 411 -1.84 28.18 -24.18
N GLU A 412 -0.84 27.44 -24.62
CA GLU A 412 -0.33 27.46 -26.00
C GLU A 412 -0.49 26.05 -26.57
N SER A 413 -1.12 25.91 -27.72
CA SER A 413 -1.32 24.61 -28.35
C SER A 413 -1.34 24.73 -29.86
N GLU A 414 -0.70 23.80 -30.54
CA GLU A 414 -0.73 23.70 -31.99
C GLU A 414 -1.07 22.27 -32.40
N THR A 415 -2.03 22.13 -33.33
CA THR A 415 -2.47 20.83 -33.81
C THR A 415 -1.30 20.04 -34.39
N GLY A 416 -1.08 18.84 -33.88
CA GLY A 416 0.01 17.93 -34.25
C GLY A 416 1.32 18.13 -33.47
N LYS A 417 1.50 19.25 -32.77
CA LYS A 417 2.74 19.55 -32.02
C LYS A 417 2.63 19.36 -30.50
N GLY A 418 1.41 19.40 -29.95
CA GLY A 418 1.15 19.22 -28.52
C GLY A 418 0.61 20.47 -27.84
N THR A 419 0.56 20.45 -26.51
CA THR A 419 0.03 21.55 -25.69
C THR A 419 0.99 21.92 -24.58
N LYS A 420 1.02 23.20 -24.24
CA LYS A 420 1.75 23.75 -23.09
C LYS A 420 0.78 24.58 -22.25
N PHE A 421 0.60 24.16 -21.00
CA PHE A 421 -0.03 24.98 -19.98
C PHE A 421 1.05 25.70 -19.18
N ARG A 422 0.90 27.01 -19.02
CA ARG A 422 1.79 27.85 -18.20
C ARG A 422 0.98 28.47 -17.07
N ILE A 423 1.39 28.20 -15.84
CA ILE A 423 0.79 28.75 -14.63
C ILE A 423 1.81 29.65 -13.95
N MET A 424 1.38 30.82 -13.52
CA MET A 424 2.15 31.78 -12.73
C MET A 424 1.44 31.97 -11.39
N ILE A 425 2.13 31.67 -10.28
CA ILE A 425 1.60 31.80 -8.92
C ILE A 425 2.53 32.69 -8.10
N PRO A 426 2.03 33.75 -7.44
CA PRO A 426 2.84 34.54 -6.51
C PRO A 426 3.44 33.66 -5.41
N ALA A 427 4.74 33.84 -5.13
CA ALA A 427 5.46 33.03 -4.16
C ALA A 427 4.84 33.08 -2.76
N GLU A 428 4.29 34.23 -2.34
CA GLU A 428 3.59 34.39 -1.06
C GLU A 428 2.34 33.50 -0.87
N MET A 429 1.79 32.98 -1.97
CA MET A 429 0.63 32.08 -1.96
C MET A 429 1.03 30.61 -1.86
N LEU A 430 2.32 30.30 -2.03
CA LEU A 430 2.86 28.94 -2.00
C LEU A 430 3.86 28.74 -0.87
N GLU A 431 4.79 29.66 -0.74
CA GLU A 431 5.79 29.72 0.32
C GLU A 431 5.17 30.28 1.59
N GLU A 432 5.55 29.69 2.70
CA GLU A 432 5.37 30.36 3.98
C GLU A 432 6.44 31.46 4.12
N SER A 433 6.04 32.62 4.66
CA SER A 433 6.97 33.65 5.15
C SER A 433 7.61 33.26 6.47
#